data_AF-A0A4R3M3R1-F1
#
_entry.id   AF-A0A4R3M3R1-F1
#
_cell.length_a   1.000
_cell.length_b   1.000
_cell.length_c   1.000
_cell.angle_alpha   90.00
_cell.angle_beta   90.00
_cell.angle_gamma   90.00
#
_symmetry.space_group_name_H-M   'P 1'
#
loop_
_entity.id
_entity.type
_entity.pdbx_description
1 polymer ?
#
loop_
_entity_poly.entity_id
_entity_poly.type
_entity_poly.pdbx_seq_one_letter_code
_entity_poly.pdbx_strand_id
1 'polypeptide(L)'
;MIVLIVSLAALSIAGTNSGLVIALLLIWGAAYTALPVLMQTWVFKAAAHLNGTEAPSSLYVSAYNGAIAAGALVGGVIVDHAGPWSIMPISALIGIPALLIALKHAPK
;
A
#
# COMPACT_ATOMS: atom_id res chain seq x y z
N MET A 1 -1.96 5.32 5.34
CA MET A 1 -1.22 5.63 4.11
C MET A 1 -0.04 6.55 4.35
N ILE A 2 -0.20 7.72 5.01
CA ILE A 2 0.93 8.63 5.31
C ILE A 2 2.07 7.90 6.04
N VAL A 3 1.78 7.21 7.14
CA VAL A 3 2.78 6.44 7.91
C VAL A 3 3.53 5.44 7.03
N LEU A 4 2.80 4.74 6.14
CA LEU A 4 3.39 3.78 5.20
C LEU A 4 4.34 4.47 4.21
N ILE A 5 3.93 5.58 3.61
CA ILE A 5 4.76 6.35 2.67
C ILE A 5 6.02 6.89 3.37
N VAL A 6 5.86 7.48 4.56
CA VAL A 6 6.98 8.04 5.34
C VAL A 6 7.94 6.94 5.76
N SER A 7 7.45 5.78 6.19
CA SER A 7 8.31 4.65 6.56
C SER A 7 9.14 4.12 5.38
N LEU A 8 8.57 4.04 4.17
CA LEU A 8 9.27 3.63 2.96
C LEU A 8 10.33 4.68 2.52
N ALA A 9 9.98 5.96 2.60
CA ALA A 9 10.91 7.05 2.31
C ALA A 9 12.08 7.05 3.32
N ALA A 10 11.80 6.85 4.61
CA ALA A 10 12.82 6.77 5.64
C ALA A 10 13.72 5.53 5.48
N LEU A 11 13.16 4.37 5.12
CA LEU A 11 13.94 3.15 4.83
C LEU A 11 14.90 3.35 3.66
N SER A 12 14.56 4.22 2.71
CA SER A 12 15.42 4.54 1.55
C SER A 12 16.73 5.24 1.96
N ILE A 13 16.76 5.88 3.14
CA ILE A 13 17.91 6.63 3.65
C ILE A 13 18.47 6.05 4.97
N ALA A 14 17.91 4.94 5.46
CA ALA A 14 18.31 4.33 6.73
C ALA A 14 19.74 3.75 6.73
N GLY A 15 20.30 3.52 5.54
CA GLY A 15 21.66 3.01 5.36
C GLY A 15 21.86 1.63 6.00
N THR A 16 22.99 1.45 6.69
CA THR A 16 23.38 0.17 7.31
C THR A 16 22.99 0.04 8.79
N ASN A 17 22.25 1.01 9.34
CA ASN A 17 21.84 0.97 10.74
C ASN A 17 20.72 -0.05 10.96
N SER A 18 21.08 -1.26 11.40
CA SER A 18 20.13 -2.36 11.60
C SER A 18 19.01 -2.02 12.60
N GLY A 19 19.31 -1.26 13.66
CA GLY A 19 18.31 -0.87 14.65
C GLY A 19 17.24 0.05 14.05
N LEU A 20 17.65 1.04 13.26
CA LEU A 20 16.74 1.93 12.55
C LEU A 20 15.90 1.19 11.51
N VAL A 21 16.52 0.29 10.73
CA VAL A 21 15.82 -0.52 9.74
C VAL A 21 14.74 -1.39 10.39
N ILE A 22 15.07 -2.08 11.50
CA ILE A 22 14.10 -2.91 12.23
C ILE A 22 12.94 -2.05 12.73
N ALA A 23 13.22 -0.90 13.36
CA ALA A 23 12.18 -0.01 13.86
C ALA A 23 11.25 0.46 12.73
N LEU A 24 11.81 0.85 11.58
CA LEU A 24 11.03 1.29 10.43
C LEU A 24 10.22 0.15 9.79
N LEU A 25 10.75 -1.07 9.75
CA LEU A 25 10.01 -2.25 9.27
C LEU A 25 8.83 -2.59 10.18
N LEU A 26 8.97 -2.43 11.50
CA LEU A 26 7.86 -2.60 12.44
C LEU A 26 6.78 -1.54 12.24
N ILE A 27 7.17 -0.27 12.07
CA ILE A 27 6.24 0.83 11.78
C ILE A 27 5.51 0.59 10.45
N TRP A 28 6.26 0.23 9.42
CA TRP A 28 5.72 -0.09 8.10
C TRP A 28 4.74 -1.27 8.18
N GLY A 29 5.12 -2.35 8.85
CA GLY A 29 4.29 -3.54 9.03
C GLY A 29 2.98 -3.24 9.74
N ALA A 30 3.05 -2.51 10.87
CA ALA A 30 1.86 -2.08 11.62
C ALA A 30 0.94 -1.17 10.78
N ALA A 31 1.51 -0.27 9.98
CA ALA A 31 0.74 0.59 9.09
C ALA A 31 0.08 -0.21 7.95
N TYR A 32 0.77 -1.21 7.41
CA TYR A 32 0.26 -2.06 6.33
C TYR A 32 -0.85 -2.98 6.83
N THR A 33 -0.77 -3.56 8.03
CA THR A 33 -1.82 -4.46 8.55
C THR A 33 -3.18 -3.78 8.69
N ALA A 34 -3.20 -2.50 9.07
CA ALA A 34 -4.45 -1.76 9.19
C ALA A 34 -5.04 -1.35 7.82
N LEU A 35 -4.20 -1.17 6.81
CA LEU A 35 -4.61 -0.53 5.55
C LEU A 35 -5.64 -1.35 4.75
N PRO A 36 -5.46 -2.66 4.47
CA PRO A 36 -6.44 -3.46 3.75
C PRO A 36 -7.80 -3.50 4.46
N VAL A 37 -7.80 -3.69 5.79
CA VAL A 37 -9.03 -3.77 6.58
C VAL A 37 -9.82 -2.46 6.52
N LEU A 38 -9.14 -1.31 6.63
CA LEU A 38 -9.77 0.00 6.50
C LEU A 38 -10.33 0.22 5.08
N MET A 39 -9.58 -0.13 4.04
CA MET A 39 -10.05 -0.03 2.65
C MET A 39 -11.25 -0.94 2.39
N GLN A 40 -11.23 -2.18 2.88
CA GLN A 40 -12.36 -3.10 2.75
C GLN A 40 -13.60 -2.54 3.46
N THR A 41 -13.43 -1.95 4.63
CA THR A 41 -14.51 -1.27 5.35
C THR A 41 -15.09 -0.12 4.52
N TRP A 42 -14.25 0.65 3.83
CA TRP A 42 -14.71 1.73 2.95
C TRP A 42 -15.49 1.21 1.75
N VAL A 43 -15.03 0.11 1.14
CA VAL A 43 -15.75 -0.55 0.03
C VAL A 43 -17.13 -1.00 0.49
N PHE A 44 -17.24 -1.63 1.67
CA PHE A 44 -18.54 -2.02 2.22
C PHE A 44 -19.44 -0.81 2.53
N LYS A 45 -18.90 0.28 3.06
CA LYS A 45 -19.68 1.52 3.28
C LYS A 45 -20.18 2.11 1.96
N ALA A 46 -19.34 2.17 0.93
CA ALA A 46 -19.75 2.66 -0.39
C ALA A 46 -20.81 1.78 -1.05
N ALA A 47 -20.73 0.47 -0.82
CA ALA A 47 -21.67 -0.53 -1.33
C ALA A 47 -22.88 -0.79 -0.42
N ALA A 48 -23.07 -0.04 0.66
CA ALA A 48 -24.13 -0.30 1.65
C ALA A 48 -25.56 -0.21 1.07
N HIS A 49 -25.73 0.40 -0.10
CA HIS A 49 -26.99 0.46 -0.85
C HIS A 49 -27.31 -0.83 -1.64
N LEU A 50 -26.35 -1.74 -1.77
CA LEU A 50 -26.52 -3.04 -2.42
C LEU A 50 -26.97 -4.08 -1.38
N ASN A 51 -27.87 -4.98 -1.78
CA ASN A 51 -28.29 -6.09 -0.94
C ASN A 51 -27.21 -7.19 -0.93
N GLY A 52 -26.34 -7.16 0.08
CA GLY A 52 -25.36 -8.23 0.38
C GLY A 52 -23.89 -7.80 0.26
N THR A 53 -23.01 -8.59 0.89
CA THR A 53 -21.56 -8.32 0.97
C THR A 53 -20.72 -9.11 -0.02
N GLU A 54 -21.28 -10.10 -0.72
CA GLU A 54 -20.54 -10.98 -1.64
C GLU A 54 -19.95 -10.23 -2.84
N ALA A 55 -20.75 -9.40 -3.52
CA ALA A 55 -20.28 -8.60 -4.66
C ALA A 55 -19.17 -7.59 -4.27
N PRO A 56 -19.33 -6.73 -3.24
CA PRO A 56 -18.26 -5.80 -2.87
C PRO A 56 -17.01 -6.49 -2.30
N SER A 57 -17.16 -7.61 -1.60
CA SER A 57 -16.01 -8.35 -1.06
C SER A 57 -15.20 -9.04 -2.16
N SER A 58 -15.86 -9.74 -3.08
CA SER A 58 -15.21 -10.39 -4.23
C SER A 58 -14.51 -9.39 -5.14
N LEU A 59 -15.13 -8.23 -5.39
CA LEU A 59 -14.50 -7.15 -6.16
C LEU A 59 -13.26 -6.60 -5.45
N TYR A 60 -13.34 -6.36 -4.13
CA TYR A 60 -12.19 -5.90 -3.33
C TYR A 60 -11.03 -6.90 -3.37
N VAL A 61 -11.29 -8.19 -3.15
CA VAL A 61 -10.26 -9.24 -3.19
C VAL A 61 -9.63 -9.34 -4.58
N SER A 62 -10.44 -9.29 -5.63
CA SER A 62 -9.95 -9.34 -7.02
C SER A 62 -9.05 -8.15 -7.34
N ALA A 63 -9.47 -6.94 -6.96
CA ALA A 63 -8.68 -5.72 -7.13
C ALA A 63 -7.38 -5.76 -6.32
N TYR A 64 -7.44 -6.25 -5.07
CA TYR A 64 -6.27 -6.35 -4.19
C TYR A 64 -5.24 -7.34 -4.74
N ASN A 65 -5.66 -8.54 -5.16
CA ASN A 65 -4.76 -9.51 -5.79
C ASN A 65 -4.22 -9.02 -7.13
N GLY A 66 -5.06 -8.35 -7.94
CA GLY A 66 -4.63 -7.71 -9.18
C GLY A 66 -3.56 -6.65 -8.94
N ALA A 67 -3.71 -5.83 -7.90
CA ALA A 67 -2.71 -4.84 -7.50
C ALA A 67 -1.39 -5.49 -7.02
N ILE A 68 -1.45 -6.61 -6.29
CA ILE A 68 -0.26 -7.37 -5.90
C ILE A 68 0.46 -7.92 -7.14
N ALA A 69 -0.27 -8.53 -8.08
CA ALA A 69 0.30 -9.08 -9.30
C ALA A 69 0.94 -7.98 -10.17
N ALA A 70 0.24 -6.86 -10.37
CA ALA A 70 0.76 -5.71 -11.10
C ALA A 70 1.98 -5.10 -10.40
N GLY A 71 1.93 -4.98 -9.07
CA GLY A 71 3.05 -4.50 -8.25
C GLY A 71 4.27 -5.41 -8.33
N ALA A 72 4.09 -6.73 -8.33
CA ALA A 72 5.16 -7.70 -8.49
C ALA A 72 5.79 -7.64 -9.89
N LEU A 73 4.98 -7.50 -10.94
CA LEU A 73 5.46 -7.35 -12.31
C LEU A 73 6.27 -6.06 -12.49
N VAL A 74 5.69 -4.91 -12.12
CA VAL A 74 6.36 -3.61 -12.22
C VAL A 74 7.60 -3.56 -11.33
N GLY A 75 7.50 -4.08 -10.11
CA GLY A 75 8.62 -4.19 -9.18
C GLY A 75 9.75 -5.04 -9.72
N GLY A 76 9.46 -6.19 -10.35
CA GLY A 76 10.45 -7.04 -10.99
C GLY A 76 11.22 -6.31 -12.08
N VAL A 77 10.52 -5.66 -13.01
CA VAL A 77 11.14 -4.83 -14.07
C VAL A 77 12.02 -3.72 -13.48
N ILE A 78 11.56 -3.05 -12.42
CA ILE A 78 12.34 -2.02 -11.74
C ILE A 78 13.62 -2.60 -11.13
N VAL A 79 13.53 -3.73 -10.43
CA VAL A 79 14.69 -4.39 -9.83
C VAL A 79 15.69 -4.82 -10.90
N ASP A 80 15.22 -5.36 -12.02
CA ASP A 80 16.08 -5.83 -13.12
C ASP A 80 16.90 -4.69 -13.74
N HIS A 81 16.36 -3.46 -13.79
CA HIS A 81 17.03 -2.31 -14.42
C HIS A 81 17.73 -1.36 -13.45
N ALA A 82 17.19 -1.15 -12.25
CA ALA A 82 17.65 -0.15 -11.28
C ALA A 82 18.13 -0.75 -9.95
N GLY A 83 18.05 -2.08 -9.81
CA GLY A 83 18.44 -2.82 -8.62
C GLY A 83 17.43 -2.74 -7.47
N PRO A 84 17.56 -3.61 -6.45
CA PRO A 84 16.61 -3.71 -5.34
C PRO A 84 16.47 -2.42 -4.50
N TRP A 85 17.54 -1.63 -4.43
CA TRP A 85 17.59 -0.38 -3.65
C TRP A 85 16.59 0.67 -4.13
N SER A 86 16.17 0.60 -5.39
CA SER A 86 15.23 1.55 -6.00
C SER A 86 13.77 1.34 -5.57
N ILE A 87 13.42 0.17 -5.02
CA ILE A 87 12.04 -0.20 -4.70
C ILE A 87 11.46 0.68 -3.59
N MET A 88 12.22 0.93 -2.52
CA MET A 88 11.78 1.73 -1.38
C MET A 88 11.39 3.16 -1.79
N PRO A 89 12.25 3.96 -2.48
CA PRO A 89 11.89 5.32 -2.87
C PRO A 89 10.80 5.37 -3.93
N ILE A 90 10.80 4.45 -4.91
CA ILE A 90 9.76 4.42 -5.95
C ILE A 90 8.39 4.09 -5.33
N SER A 91 8.33 3.14 -4.38
CA SER A 91 7.09 2.79 -3.69
C SER A 91 6.55 3.96 -2.87
N ALA A 92 7.43 4.72 -2.21
CA ALA A 92 7.04 5.94 -1.51
C ALA A 92 6.43 6.98 -2.47
N LEU A 93 7.04 7.18 -3.64
CA LEU A 93 6.54 8.10 -4.67
C LEU A 93 5.18 7.67 -5.23
N ILE A 94 5.01 6.38 -5.58
CA ILE A 94 3.73 5.83 -6.08
C ILE A 94 2.63 5.90 -5.00
N GLY A 95 3.01 5.83 -3.72
CA GLY A 95 2.06 5.99 -2.62
C GLY A 95 1.39 7.36 -2.55
N ILE A 96 2.02 8.42 -3.08
CA ILE A 96 1.49 9.79 -3.07
C ILE A 96 0.19 9.91 -3.88
N PRO A 97 0.16 9.59 -5.20
CA PRO A 97 -1.09 9.63 -5.96
C PRO A 97 -2.15 8.69 -5.39
N ALA A 98 -1.75 7.51 -4.87
CA ALA A 98 -2.68 6.60 -4.20
C ALA A 98 -3.35 7.26 -2.97
N LEU A 99 -2.58 7.96 -2.14
CA LEU A 99 -3.09 8.72 -0.99
C LEU A 99 -4.06 9.81 -1.45
N LEU A 100 -3.72 10.57 -2.49
CA LEU A 100 -4.58 11.63 -3.02
C LEU A 100 -5.91 11.08 -3.54
N ILE A 101 -5.88 9.96 -4.27
CA ILE A 101 -7.08 9.27 -4.76
C ILE A 101 -7.93 8.79 -3.59
N ALA A 102 -7.31 8.18 -2.57
CA ALA A 102 -8.01 7.69 -1.39
C ALA A 102 -8.68 8.83 -0.60
N LEU A 103 -7.99 9.96 -0.41
CA LEU A 103 -8.56 11.13 0.26
C LEU A 103 -9.73 11.74 -0.52
N LYS A 104 -9.65 11.78 -1.85
CA LYS A 104 -10.73 12.31 -2.70
C LYS A 104 -12.01 11.46 -2.64
N HIS A 105 -11.88 10.14 -2.48
CA HIS A 105 -13.01 9.20 -2.49
C HIS A 105 -13.32 8.61 -1.11
N ALA A 106 -12.75 9.19 -0.04
CA ALA A 106 -13.04 8.73 1.31
C ALA A 106 -14.55 8.87 1.58
N PRO A 107 -15.24 7.79 2.01
CA PRO A 107 -16.64 7.88 2.39
C PRO A 107 -16.78 8.84 3.56
N LYS A 108 -17.73 9.78 3.45
CA LYS A 108 -18.06 10.74 4.51
C LYS A 108 -18.75 10.07 5.69
#